data_AF-A0A554JQQ0-F1
#
_entry.id   AF-A0A554JQQ0-F1
#
_cell.length_a   1.000
_cell.length_b   1.000
_cell.length_c   1.000
_cell.angle_alpha   90.00
_cell.angle_beta   90.00
_cell.angle_gamma   90.00
#
_symmetry.space_group_name_H-M   'P 1'
#
loop_
_entity.id
_entity.type
_entity.pdbx_description
1 polymer ?
#
loop_
_entity_poly.entity_id
_entity_poly.type
_entity_poly.pdbx_seq_one_letter_code
_entity_poly.pdbx_strand_id
1 'polypeptide(L)'
;MNAQLTWDAVLANKALIGGDIESQEDGVAYRGPIAEIKVEGDSVRFNSPWCARMNPDTGEWEKWHITTSSVSKSMVQPQDIGDGRIFFQMPFLGVCTIFPNGGSKLDTRKVKGLPKDSERFLALFPDLRFDRAIAEKVLVEKSFSRAAESFKDKPADATLQDLLGCFKHDSQAEEFLWHYVEAVTGEKEVHQKVY
;
A
#
# COMPACT_ATOMS: atom_id res chain seq x y z
N MET A 1 -4.44 2.38 -33.89
CA MET A 1 -5.33 1.60 -33.02
C MET A 1 -4.55 1.30 -31.76
N ASN A 2 -4.94 1.84 -30.61
CA ASN A 2 -4.33 1.44 -29.34
C ASN A 2 -4.70 -0.02 -29.10
N ALA A 3 -3.72 -0.85 -28.73
CA ALA A 3 -3.99 -2.24 -28.38
C ALA A 3 -4.98 -2.27 -27.22
N GLN A 4 -6.01 -3.12 -27.32
CA GLN A 4 -6.96 -3.32 -26.24
C GLN A 4 -6.22 -3.87 -25.01
N LEU A 5 -6.35 -3.20 -23.87
CA LEU A 5 -5.78 -3.67 -22.60
C LEU A 5 -6.52 -4.94 -22.16
N THR A 6 -5.78 -5.96 -21.73
CA THR A 6 -6.34 -7.24 -21.25
C THR A 6 -6.02 -7.44 -19.78
N TRP A 7 -6.80 -8.28 -19.08
CA TRP A 7 -6.47 -8.65 -17.70
C TRP A 7 -5.09 -9.30 -17.57
N ASP A 8 -4.66 -10.12 -18.53
CA ASP A 8 -3.32 -10.72 -18.48
C ASP A 8 -2.22 -9.66 -18.53
N ALA A 9 -2.40 -8.59 -19.33
CA ALA A 9 -1.47 -7.46 -19.35
C ALA A 9 -1.48 -6.67 -18.04
N VAL A 10 -2.66 -6.45 -17.46
CA VAL A 10 -2.83 -5.79 -16.15
C VAL A 10 -2.15 -6.61 -15.05
N LEU A 11 -2.39 -7.92 -15.01
CA LEU A 11 -1.87 -8.83 -13.98
C LEU A 11 -0.36 -9.07 -14.12
N ALA A 12 0.19 -8.94 -15.32
CA ALA A 12 1.63 -8.96 -15.53
C ALA A 12 2.34 -7.69 -15.02
N ASN A 13 1.59 -6.59 -14.81
CA ASN A 13 2.14 -5.33 -14.33
C ASN A 13 2.35 -5.34 -12.82
N LYS A 14 3.55 -5.74 -12.38
CA LYS A 14 3.93 -5.72 -10.96
C LYS A 14 3.97 -4.32 -10.33
N ALA A 15 4.04 -3.26 -11.14
CA ALA A 15 4.06 -1.88 -10.65
C ALA A 15 2.70 -1.40 -10.13
N LEU A 16 1.64 -2.21 -10.28
CA LEU A 16 0.35 -1.95 -9.64
C LEU A 16 0.40 -2.17 -8.12
N ILE A 17 1.33 -2.99 -7.62
CA ILE A 17 1.53 -3.16 -6.18
C ILE A 17 2.13 -1.88 -5.59
N GLY A 18 1.47 -1.33 -4.58
CA GLY A 18 1.76 0.00 -4.01
C GLY A 18 1.00 1.14 -4.68
N GLY A 19 0.35 0.91 -5.83
CA GLY A 19 -0.66 1.82 -6.37
C GLY A 19 -1.96 1.76 -5.58
N ASP A 20 -2.94 2.60 -5.92
CA ASP A 20 -4.26 2.61 -5.27
C ASP A 20 -5.33 2.00 -6.17
N ILE A 21 -6.33 1.36 -5.56
CA ILE A 21 -7.61 1.09 -6.20
C ILE A 21 -8.67 2.00 -5.60
N GLU A 22 -9.42 2.69 -6.45
CA GLU A 22 -10.66 3.38 -6.07
C GLU A 22 -11.86 2.62 -6.64
N SER A 23 -12.89 2.41 -5.82
CA SER A 23 -14.24 2.10 -6.30
C SER A 23 -15.19 3.25 -5.98
N GLN A 24 -16.13 3.51 -6.89
CA GLN A 24 -17.25 4.41 -6.66
C GLN A 24 -18.53 3.59 -6.76
N GLU A 25 -19.17 3.38 -5.61
CA GLU A 25 -20.32 2.49 -5.44
C GLU A 25 -21.44 3.28 -4.78
N ASP A 26 -22.63 3.30 -5.39
CA ASP A 26 -23.80 4.04 -4.90
C ASP A 26 -23.52 5.52 -4.50
N GLY A 27 -22.64 6.18 -5.25
CA GLY A 27 -22.24 7.58 -5.01
C GLY A 27 -21.21 7.77 -3.89
N VAL A 28 -20.69 6.67 -3.31
CA VAL A 28 -19.66 6.67 -2.27
C VAL A 28 -18.33 6.20 -2.87
N ALA A 29 -17.27 6.95 -2.62
CA ALA A 29 -15.93 6.58 -3.03
C ALA A 29 -15.22 5.77 -1.93
N TYR A 30 -14.55 4.70 -2.32
CA TYR A 30 -13.69 3.87 -1.49
C TYR A 30 -12.30 3.83 -2.12
N ARG A 31 -11.24 3.93 -1.32
CA ARG A 31 -9.87 3.92 -1.85
C ARG A 31 -8.89 3.26 -0.88
N GLY A 32 -7.94 2.51 -1.42
CA GLY A 32 -6.82 1.99 -0.64
C GLY A 32 -5.71 1.40 -1.53
N PRO A 33 -4.52 1.16 -0.96
CA PRO A 33 -3.38 0.68 -1.72
C PRO A 33 -3.51 -0.81 -2.05
N ILE A 34 -2.98 -1.22 -3.20
CA ILE A 34 -2.94 -2.60 -3.61
C ILE A 34 -1.68 -3.24 -3.03
N ALA A 35 -1.82 -4.05 -1.97
CA ALA A 35 -0.72 -4.85 -1.45
C ALA A 35 -0.54 -6.16 -2.21
N GLU A 36 -1.64 -6.74 -2.72
CA GLU A 36 -1.61 -8.03 -3.36
C GLU A 36 -2.72 -8.15 -4.41
N ILE A 37 -2.41 -8.83 -5.51
CA ILE A 37 -3.38 -9.22 -6.53
C ILE A 37 -3.39 -10.75 -6.63
N LYS A 38 -4.53 -11.37 -6.31
CA LYS A 38 -4.73 -12.82 -6.39
C LYS A 38 -5.66 -13.17 -7.54
N VAL A 39 -5.35 -14.24 -8.26
CA VAL A 39 -6.20 -14.80 -9.32
C VAL A 39 -6.76 -16.14 -8.85
N GLU A 40 -8.08 -16.22 -8.73
CA GLU A 40 -8.83 -17.40 -8.28
C GLU A 40 -9.83 -17.80 -9.38
N GLY A 41 -9.37 -18.63 -10.33
CA GLY A 41 -10.16 -18.98 -11.51
C GLY A 41 -10.44 -17.78 -12.40
N ASP A 42 -11.72 -17.40 -12.51
CA ASP A 42 -12.15 -16.21 -13.27
C ASP A 42 -12.12 -14.92 -12.43
N SER A 43 -11.92 -15.00 -11.12
CA SER A 43 -11.88 -13.82 -10.25
C SER A 43 -10.47 -13.25 -10.12
N VAL A 44 -10.35 -11.93 -10.21
CA VAL A 44 -9.18 -11.16 -9.76
C VAL A 44 -9.57 -10.46 -8.46
N ARG A 45 -8.84 -10.74 -7.38
CA ARG A 45 -9.00 -10.10 -6.08
C ARG A 45 -7.84 -9.15 -5.82
N PHE A 46 -8.16 -7.91 -5.49
CA PHE A 46 -7.23 -6.89 -5.01
C PHE A 46 -7.37 -6.83 -3.49
N ASN A 47 -6.26 -7.09 -2.79
CA ASN A 47 -6.22 -6.95 -1.34
C ASN A 47 -5.49 -5.67 -0.98
N SER A 48 -6.16 -4.88 -0.16
CA SER A 48 -5.59 -3.71 0.49
C SER A 48 -5.34 -3.98 1.98
N PRO A 49 -4.27 -3.45 2.56
CA PRO A 49 -4.05 -3.48 4.00
C PRO A 49 -5.00 -2.54 4.76
N TRP A 50 -5.54 -1.52 4.10
CA TRP A 50 -6.51 -0.58 4.68
C TRP A 50 -7.39 0.05 3.59
N CYS A 51 -8.59 0.47 3.95
CA CYS A 51 -9.47 1.16 3.02
C CYS A 51 -9.94 2.46 3.66
N ALA A 52 -10.08 3.50 2.85
CA ALA A 52 -10.72 4.76 3.20
C ALA A 52 -12.05 4.85 2.46
N ARG A 53 -13.09 5.32 3.14
CA ARG A 53 -14.40 5.62 2.58
C ARG A 53 -14.63 7.13 2.66
N MET A 54 -15.13 7.73 1.59
CA MET A 54 -15.62 9.10 1.61
C MET A 54 -16.98 9.14 2.31
N ASN A 55 -17.09 9.88 3.41
CA ASN A 55 -18.37 10.11 4.05
C ASN A 55 -19.21 11.06 3.18
N PRO A 56 -20.39 10.63 2.67
CA PRO A 56 -21.18 11.46 1.76
C PRO A 56 -21.80 12.69 2.43
N ASP A 57 -21.97 12.68 3.76
CA ASP A 57 -22.57 13.77 4.51
C ASP A 57 -21.55 14.87 4.82
N THR A 58 -20.30 14.49 5.12
CA THR A 58 -19.24 15.43 5.55
C THR A 58 -18.20 15.73 4.48
N GLY A 59 -18.05 14.86 3.48
CA GLY A 59 -16.95 14.93 2.50
C GLY A 59 -15.58 14.60 3.09
N GLU A 60 -15.53 14.02 4.31
CA GLU A 60 -14.29 13.59 4.95
C GLU A 60 -14.02 12.11 4.66
N TRP A 61 -12.74 11.76 4.55
CA TRP A 61 -12.32 10.36 4.44
C TRP A 61 -12.20 9.72 5.82
N GLU A 62 -12.73 8.51 5.97
CA GLU A 62 -12.64 7.70 7.19
C GLU A 62 -12.18 6.28 6.90
N LYS A 63 -11.50 5.64 7.86
CA LYS A 63 -11.11 4.24 7.75
C LYS A 63 -12.36 3.35 7.58
N TRP A 64 -12.30 2.49 6.58
CA TRP A 64 -13.29 1.49 6.26
C TRP A 64 -12.78 0.08 6.54
N HIS A 65 -13.69 -0.81 6.93
CA HIS A 65 -13.35 -2.16 7.38
C HIS A 65 -13.25 -3.17 6.23
N ILE A 66 -13.88 -2.91 5.08
CA ILE A 66 -13.77 -3.75 3.88
C ILE A 66 -12.53 -3.34 3.12
N THR A 67 -11.55 -4.24 2.99
CA THR A 67 -10.25 -3.94 2.38
C THR A 67 -9.95 -4.80 1.15
N THR A 68 -10.96 -5.46 0.60
CA THR A 68 -10.82 -6.33 -0.57
C THR A 68 -11.82 -5.95 -1.65
N SER A 69 -11.37 -5.92 -2.90
CA SER A 69 -12.22 -5.74 -4.08
C SER A 69 -12.00 -6.91 -5.04
N SER A 70 -13.03 -7.34 -5.75
CA SER A 70 -12.91 -8.45 -6.70
C SER A 70 -13.71 -8.24 -7.97
N VAL A 71 -13.18 -8.70 -9.09
CA VAL A 71 -13.80 -8.57 -10.41
C VAL A 71 -13.71 -9.89 -11.18
N SER A 72 -14.70 -10.19 -12.01
CA SER A 72 -14.70 -11.33 -12.94
C SER A 72 -14.04 -10.93 -14.26
N LYS A 73 -12.99 -11.66 -14.67
CA LYS A 73 -12.23 -11.38 -15.90
C LYS A 73 -13.06 -11.55 -17.16
N SER A 74 -13.91 -12.57 -17.17
CA SER A 74 -14.78 -12.88 -18.30
C SER A 74 -15.89 -11.84 -18.51
N MET A 75 -16.36 -11.21 -17.44
CA MET A 75 -17.50 -10.27 -17.48
C MET A 75 -17.09 -8.81 -17.64
N VAL A 76 -15.89 -8.44 -17.18
CA VAL A 76 -15.44 -7.05 -17.12
C VAL A 76 -14.15 -6.90 -17.89
N GLN A 77 -14.08 -5.91 -18.78
CA GLN A 77 -12.87 -5.61 -19.55
C GLN A 77 -12.18 -4.36 -18.97
N PRO A 78 -10.85 -4.43 -18.71
CA PRO A 78 -10.11 -3.26 -18.29
C PRO A 78 -9.89 -2.31 -19.48
N GLN A 79 -9.79 -1.02 -19.17
CA GLN A 79 -9.55 0.03 -20.15
C GLN A 79 -8.41 0.91 -19.65
N ASP A 80 -7.43 1.19 -20.50
CA ASP A 80 -6.44 2.22 -20.23
C ASP A 80 -7.10 3.59 -20.42
N ILE A 81 -7.09 4.43 -19.38
CA ILE A 81 -7.64 5.79 -19.41
C ILE A 81 -6.54 6.87 -19.33
N GLY A 82 -5.29 6.50 -19.59
CA GLY A 82 -4.13 7.37 -19.61
C GLY A 82 -3.40 7.46 -18.27
N ASP A 83 -2.15 7.93 -18.33
CA ASP A 83 -1.25 8.09 -17.17
C ASP A 83 -1.03 6.78 -16.38
N GLY A 84 -1.12 5.63 -17.06
CA GLY A 84 -1.01 4.31 -16.43
C GLY A 84 -2.22 3.91 -15.57
N ARG A 85 -3.33 4.66 -15.63
CA ARG A 85 -4.56 4.37 -14.91
C ARG A 85 -5.41 3.35 -15.66
N ILE A 86 -5.96 2.40 -14.92
CA ILE A 86 -6.78 1.33 -15.46
C ILE A 86 -8.19 1.49 -14.93
N PHE A 87 -9.15 1.67 -15.82
CA PHE A 87 -10.56 1.77 -15.52
C PHE A 87 -11.27 0.45 -15.80
N PHE A 88 -12.24 0.08 -14.97
CA PHE A 88 -13.18 -0.99 -15.28
C PHE A 88 -14.50 -0.77 -14.55
N GLN A 89 -15.60 -1.25 -15.15
CA GLN A 89 -16.94 -1.12 -14.59
C GLN A 89 -17.36 -2.45 -13.98
N MET A 90 -17.78 -2.44 -12.71
CA MET A 90 -18.36 -3.60 -12.04
C MET A 90 -19.88 -3.52 -12.14
N PRO A 91 -20.54 -4.42 -12.90
CA PRO A 91 -21.99 -4.39 -13.05
C PRO A 91 -22.69 -4.36 -11.69
N PHE A 92 -23.66 -3.46 -11.53
CA PHE A 92 -24.48 -3.27 -10.31
C PHE A 92 -23.75 -2.74 -9.07
N LEU A 93 -22.42 -2.66 -9.06
CA LEU A 93 -21.65 -2.09 -7.95
C LEU A 93 -21.20 -0.66 -8.28
N GLY A 94 -20.66 -0.44 -9.47
CA GLY A 94 -20.20 0.88 -9.89
C GLY A 94 -18.97 0.83 -10.77
N VAL A 95 -18.04 1.76 -10.55
CA VAL A 95 -16.81 1.87 -11.35
C VAL A 95 -15.57 1.74 -10.47
N CYS A 96 -14.51 1.20 -11.04
CA CYS A 96 -13.21 1.11 -10.41
C CYS A 96 -12.14 1.78 -11.27
N THR A 97 -11.19 2.42 -10.58
CA THR A 97 -9.96 2.92 -11.19
C THR A 97 -8.76 2.44 -10.37
N ILE A 98 -7.83 1.76 -11.02
CA ILE A 98 -6.50 1.50 -10.47
C ILE A 98 -5.60 2.66 -10.87
N PHE A 99 -4.97 3.27 -9.88
CA PHE A 99 -3.93 4.27 -10.03
C PHE A 99 -2.58 3.60 -9.92
N PRO A 100 -1.60 3.95 -10.77
CA PRO A 100 -0.23 3.53 -10.53
C PRO A 100 0.28 4.16 -9.23
N ASN A 101 1.41 3.66 -8.76
CA ASN A 101 2.11 4.23 -7.61
C ASN A 101 2.36 5.75 -7.79
N GLY A 102 2.10 6.58 -6.78
CA GLY A 102 2.14 8.05 -6.91
C GLY A 102 1.00 8.70 -7.71
N GLY A 103 0.10 7.89 -8.30
CA GLY A 103 -1.00 8.37 -9.12
C GLY A 103 -2.24 8.78 -8.32
N SER A 104 -2.33 8.34 -7.06
CA SER A 104 -3.43 8.70 -6.16
C SER A 104 -3.23 10.10 -5.59
N LYS A 105 -4.34 10.81 -5.37
CA LYS A 105 -4.35 12.11 -4.69
C LYS A 105 -4.93 12.05 -3.27
N LEU A 106 -5.06 10.85 -2.71
CA LEU A 106 -5.59 10.70 -1.36
C LEU A 106 -4.53 11.11 -0.33
N ASP A 107 -4.82 12.18 0.40
CA ASP A 107 -4.00 12.59 1.54
C ASP A 107 -4.31 11.68 2.75
N THR A 108 -3.52 10.63 2.90
CA THR A 108 -3.71 9.60 3.95
C THR A 108 -3.68 10.18 5.37
N ARG A 109 -2.99 11.30 5.58
CA ARG A 109 -2.92 12.00 6.89
C ARG A 109 -4.24 12.69 7.27
N LYS A 110 -5.13 12.91 6.30
CA LYS A 110 -6.48 13.46 6.53
C LYS A 110 -7.55 12.39 6.70
N VAL A 111 -7.21 11.12 6.51
CA VAL A 111 -8.18 10.02 6.68
C VAL A 111 -8.33 9.71 8.16
N LYS A 112 -9.52 9.92 8.68
CA LYS A 112 -9.83 9.70 10.10
C LYS A 112 -9.73 8.22 10.44
N GLY A 113 -8.99 7.90 11.50
CA GLY A 113 -8.90 6.55 12.05
C GLY A 113 -7.96 5.61 11.29
N LEU A 114 -7.17 6.11 10.33
CA LEU A 114 -6.09 5.29 9.75
C LEU A 114 -4.97 5.03 10.77
N PRO A 115 -4.29 3.88 10.68
CA PRO A 115 -3.06 3.60 11.44
C PRO A 115 -1.94 4.58 11.09
N LYS A 116 -0.84 4.54 11.84
CA LYS A 116 0.36 5.35 11.57
C LYS A 116 1.01 5.05 10.21
N ASP A 117 1.81 5.95 9.68
CA ASP A 117 2.42 5.84 8.35
C ASP A 117 3.33 4.60 8.30
N SER A 118 4.14 4.39 9.34
CA SER A 118 5.00 3.19 9.49
C SER A 118 4.21 1.87 9.54
N GLU A 119 3.07 1.84 10.25
CA GLU A 119 2.21 0.66 10.37
C GLU A 119 1.54 0.33 9.03
N ARG A 120 1.06 1.36 8.30
CA ARG A 120 0.47 1.18 6.97
C ARG A 120 1.50 0.68 5.97
N PHE A 121 2.73 1.19 6.04
CA PHE A 121 3.82 0.74 5.17
C PHE A 121 4.18 -0.73 5.42
N LEU A 122 4.33 -1.14 6.69
CA LEU A 122 4.59 -2.55 7.03
C LEU A 122 3.51 -3.50 6.52
N ALA A 123 2.25 -3.06 6.48
CA ALA A 123 1.16 -3.88 6.00
C ALA A 123 1.25 -4.19 4.49
N LEU A 124 2.08 -3.47 3.73
CA LEU A 124 2.42 -3.81 2.34
C LEU A 124 3.43 -4.97 2.23
N PHE A 125 4.11 -5.31 3.32
CA PHE A 125 5.14 -6.34 3.38
C PHE A 125 4.84 -7.37 4.48
N PRO A 126 3.73 -8.14 4.36
CA PRO A 126 3.29 -9.06 5.41
C PRO A 126 4.30 -10.16 5.74
N ASP A 127 5.18 -10.50 4.80
CA ASP A 127 6.21 -11.53 4.96
C ASP A 127 7.57 -10.97 5.40
N LEU A 128 7.67 -9.66 5.67
CA LEU A 128 8.92 -9.03 6.10
C LEU A 128 9.35 -9.57 7.46
N ARG A 129 10.47 -10.28 7.49
CA ARG A 129 11.05 -10.81 8.73
C ARG A 129 11.97 -9.77 9.36
N PHE A 130 11.97 -9.72 10.69
CA PHE A 130 12.93 -8.91 11.42
C PHE A 130 14.31 -9.57 11.42
N ASP A 131 15.31 -8.87 10.90
CA ASP A 131 16.72 -9.20 10.96
C ASP A 131 17.44 -8.07 11.69
N ARG A 132 17.88 -8.38 12.92
CA ARG A 132 18.52 -7.41 13.80
C ARG A 132 19.82 -6.86 13.21
N ALA A 133 20.63 -7.70 12.57
CA ALA A 133 21.92 -7.29 12.03
C ALA A 133 21.75 -6.33 10.85
N ILE A 134 20.77 -6.60 9.98
CA ILE A 134 20.42 -5.69 8.89
C ILE A 134 19.85 -4.38 9.45
N ALA A 135 18.96 -4.44 10.44
CA ALA A 135 18.39 -3.25 11.06
C ALA A 135 19.45 -2.35 11.70
N GLU A 136 20.36 -2.91 12.50
CA GLU A 136 21.47 -2.17 13.12
C GLU A 136 22.38 -1.53 12.07
N LYS A 137 22.69 -2.26 11.00
CA LYS A 137 23.45 -1.72 9.86
C LYS A 137 22.76 -0.52 9.23
N VAL A 138 21.46 -0.63 8.93
CA VAL A 138 20.66 0.47 8.35
C VAL A 138 20.62 1.67 9.29
N LEU A 139 20.44 1.47 10.60
CA LEU A 139 20.44 2.55 11.58
C LEU A 139 21.75 3.36 11.55
N VAL A 140 22.89 2.68 11.42
CA VAL A 140 24.21 3.33 11.36
C VAL A 140 24.43 4.00 10.01
N GLU A 141 24.23 3.29 8.90
CA GLU A 141 24.50 3.79 7.54
C GLU A 141 23.61 4.98 7.18
N LYS A 142 22.38 5.03 7.70
CA LYS A 142 21.41 6.11 7.46
C LYS A 142 21.37 7.14 8.57
N SER A 143 22.35 7.11 9.49
CA SER A 143 22.53 8.12 10.54
C SER A 143 21.35 8.28 11.51
N PHE A 144 20.63 7.20 11.81
CA PHE A 144 19.58 7.15 12.83
C PHE A 144 20.18 6.95 14.24
N SER A 145 21.19 7.76 14.61
CA SER A 145 22.04 7.53 15.79
C SER A 145 21.29 7.41 17.11
N ARG A 146 20.23 8.20 17.33
CA ARG A 146 19.43 8.12 18.56
C ARG A 146 18.63 6.82 18.65
N ALA A 147 18.04 6.38 17.54
CA ALA A 147 17.32 5.11 17.50
C ALA A 147 18.30 3.94 17.65
N ALA A 148 19.48 4.00 17.02
CA ALA A 148 20.56 3.04 17.23
C ALA A 148 20.97 2.92 18.70
N GLU A 149 21.21 4.05 19.37
CA GLU A 149 21.55 4.07 20.80
C GLU A 149 20.44 3.46 21.64
N SER A 150 19.18 3.87 21.44
CA SER A 150 18.05 3.32 22.17
C SER A 150 17.81 1.83 21.91
N PHE A 151 18.17 1.34 20.73
CA PHE A 151 17.93 -0.05 20.35
C PHE A 151 19.01 -1.02 20.87
N LYS A 152 20.23 -0.54 21.16
CA LYS A 152 21.31 -1.37 21.72
C LYS A 152 20.91 -2.09 23.01
N ASP A 153 20.11 -1.43 23.84
CA ASP A 153 19.66 -1.97 25.13
C ASP A 153 18.45 -2.91 25.02
N LYS A 154 17.91 -3.10 23.80
CA LYS A 154 16.77 -4.01 23.57
C LYS A 154 17.22 -5.46 23.61
N PRO A 155 16.41 -6.37 24.19
CA PRO A 155 16.77 -7.78 24.34
C PRO A 155 16.94 -8.47 22.98
N ALA A 156 17.59 -9.63 22.95
CA ALA A 156 17.91 -10.33 21.72
C ALA A 156 16.66 -10.76 20.91
N ASP A 157 15.53 -10.94 21.58
CA ASP A 157 14.21 -11.28 21.03
C ASP A 157 13.36 -10.05 20.67
N ALA A 158 13.94 -8.84 20.71
CA ALA A 158 13.26 -7.63 20.28
C ALA A 158 12.74 -7.75 18.84
N THR A 159 11.57 -7.18 18.62
CA THR A 159 10.86 -7.20 17.34
C THR A 159 11.15 -5.96 16.50
N LEU A 160 10.72 -5.97 15.23
CA LEU A 160 10.74 -4.77 14.40
C LEU A 160 9.90 -3.65 15.05
N GLN A 161 8.78 -3.98 15.67
CA GLN A 161 7.91 -3.03 16.37
C GLN A 161 8.61 -2.40 17.58
N ASP A 162 9.42 -3.17 18.32
CA ASP A 162 10.24 -2.62 19.41
C ASP A 162 11.27 -1.60 18.91
N LEU A 163 11.85 -1.86 17.73
CA LEU A 163 12.76 -0.93 17.06
C LEU A 163 12.03 0.32 16.55
N LEU A 164 10.87 0.18 15.93
CA LEU A 164 10.08 1.34 15.48
C LEU A 164 9.67 2.23 16.67
N GLY A 165 9.46 1.63 17.85
CA GLY A 165 9.26 2.36 19.10
C GLY A 165 10.45 3.17 19.60
N CYS A 166 11.67 2.97 19.07
CA CYS A 166 12.85 3.78 19.39
C CYS A 166 12.89 5.12 18.66
N PHE A 167 12.03 5.32 17.64
CA PHE A 167 11.97 6.58 16.91
C PHE A 167 11.05 7.59 17.61
N LYS A 168 11.50 8.85 17.66
CA LYS A 168 10.72 9.93 18.29
C LYS A 168 9.48 10.29 17.46
N HIS A 169 9.60 10.23 16.15
CA HIS A 169 8.57 10.62 15.19
C HIS A 169 8.29 9.46 14.23
N ASP A 170 7.01 9.24 13.92
CA ASP A 170 6.59 8.16 13.03
C ASP A 170 7.16 8.31 11.61
N SER A 171 7.34 9.55 11.13
CA SER A 171 7.99 9.81 9.85
C SER A 171 9.44 9.31 9.79
N GLN A 172 10.16 9.29 10.91
CA GLN A 172 11.51 8.73 10.97
C GLN A 172 11.48 7.20 11.01
N ALA A 173 10.47 6.62 11.67
CA ALA A 173 10.24 5.18 11.68
C ALA A 173 9.88 4.68 10.27
N GLU A 174 9.03 5.42 9.55
CA GLU A 174 8.68 5.20 8.16
C GLU A 174 9.92 5.28 7.24
N GLU A 175 10.71 6.35 7.37
CA GLU A 175 11.94 6.51 6.59
C GLU A 175 12.95 5.37 6.83
N PHE A 176 13.11 4.96 8.09
CA PHE A 176 13.91 3.78 8.42
C PHE A 176 13.38 2.52 7.72
N LEU A 177 12.05 2.32 7.73
CA LEU A 177 11.44 1.16 7.09
C LEU A 177 11.69 1.13 5.58
N TRP A 178 11.74 2.28 4.91
CA TRP A 178 12.09 2.32 3.48
C TRP A 178 13.45 1.65 3.25
N HIS A 179 14.47 2.10 3.98
CA HIS A 179 15.82 1.56 3.83
C HIS A 179 15.96 0.12 4.34
N TYR A 180 15.23 -0.23 5.40
CA TYR A 180 15.23 -1.57 5.95
C TYR A 180 14.61 -2.57 4.98
N VAL A 181 13.46 -2.25 4.39
CA VAL A 181 12.83 -3.10 3.37
C VAL A 181 13.74 -3.26 2.16
N GLU A 182 14.32 -2.17 1.63
CA GLU A 182 15.28 -2.26 0.51
C GLU A 182 16.46 -3.19 0.83
N ALA A 183 16.99 -3.12 2.06
CA ALA A 183 18.09 -3.96 2.49
C ALA A 183 17.72 -5.45 2.65
N VAL A 184 16.49 -5.75 3.09
CA VAL A 184 16.02 -7.13 3.31
C VAL A 184 15.55 -7.79 2.01
N THR A 185 14.80 -7.07 1.18
CA THR A 185 14.15 -7.64 -0.01
C THR A 185 14.95 -7.43 -1.29
N GLY A 186 15.89 -6.48 -1.30
CA GLY A 186 16.59 -6.03 -2.50
C GLY A 186 15.73 -5.18 -3.43
N GLU A 187 14.48 -4.89 -3.07
CA GLU A 187 13.67 -3.89 -3.77
C GLU A 187 14.32 -2.51 -3.69
N LYS A 188 13.99 -1.63 -4.63
CA LYS A 188 14.48 -0.26 -4.68
C LYS A 188 13.29 0.70 -4.75
N GLU A 189 13.50 1.91 -4.26
CA GLU A 189 12.53 3.00 -4.33
C GLU A 189 11.21 2.67 -3.63
N VAL A 190 11.27 1.85 -2.57
CA VAL A 190 10.07 1.39 -1.85
C VAL A 190 9.30 2.54 -1.19
N HIS A 191 9.99 3.65 -0.91
CA HIS A 191 9.38 4.90 -0.42
C HIS A 191 8.32 5.45 -1.39
N GLN A 192 8.40 5.12 -2.68
CA GLN A 192 7.38 5.54 -3.65
C GLN A 192 6.05 4.85 -3.39
N LYS A 193 6.02 3.65 -2.79
CA LYS A 193 4.79 2.84 -2.52
C LYS A 193 3.85 3.41 -1.45
N VAL A 194 4.17 4.59 -0.91
CA VAL A 194 3.49 5.18 0.26
C VAL A 194 2.78 6.49 -0.08
N TYR A 195 2.98 7.01 -1.30
CA TYR A 195 2.51 8.31 -1.76
C TYR A 195 1.78 8.22 -3.09
#